data_AF-A0AAE3VWT6-F1
#
_entry.id   AF-A0AAE3VWT6-F1
#
_cell.length_a   1.000
_cell.length_b   1.000
_cell.length_c   1.000
_cell.angle_alpha   90.00
_cell.angle_beta   90.00
_cell.angle_gamma   90.00
#
_symmetry.space_group_name_H-M   'P 1'
#
loop_
_entity.id
_entity.type
_entity.pdbx_description
1 polymer ?
#
loop_
_entity_poly.entity_id
_entity_poly.type
_entity_poly.pdbx_seq_one_letter_code
_entity_poly.pdbx_strand_id
1 'polypeptide(L)'
;MFRRAAALGLTAAALAVLAAAPAQAHGFTSTVYVDVTADRDRVATTLQLEYDLLFVSAADYMADDPLFRAGDAALKAGDTVARAAAVNDHRDTVIGYVSERFTVTAGGRACTAADAGAITMAEQEGVPYAVLPLTWNCPAGGGHAIRSELFPDDEGYVRDTTTRVTYTLDGRGGSVVLTGAAPEFSTGTRWWRNPWVHAGLLAVAVALVLLVLRRRGTSPASQTASSSWVRHRSARPGSRAVHDVPPS
;
A
#
# COMPACT_ATOMS: atom_id res chain seq x y z
N MET A 1 -44.83 26.62 17.90
CA MET A 1 -43.45 26.86 17.38
C MET A 1 -42.42 25.86 17.91
N PHE A 2 -42.51 25.40 19.18
CA PHE A 2 -41.58 24.41 19.77
C PHE A 2 -41.42 23.07 19.04
N ARG A 3 -42.47 22.54 18.38
CA ARG A 3 -42.39 21.27 17.65
C ARG A 3 -41.53 21.31 16.38
N ARG A 4 -41.39 22.48 15.74
CA ARG A 4 -40.56 22.65 14.53
C ARG A 4 -39.08 22.76 14.87
N ALA A 5 -38.74 23.36 16.03
CA ALA A 5 -37.38 23.45 16.52
C ALA A 5 -36.83 22.07 16.93
N ALA A 6 -37.64 21.22 17.56
CA ALA A 6 -37.25 19.86 17.94
C ALA A 6 -36.96 18.96 16.72
N ALA A 7 -37.75 19.07 15.65
CA ALA A 7 -37.55 18.28 14.43
C ALA A 7 -36.26 18.66 13.68
N LEU A 8 -35.91 19.95 13.64
CA LEU A 8 -34.66 20.44 13.04
C LEU A 8 -33.41 20.02 13.82
N GLY A 9 -33.51 19.91 15.16
CA GLY A 9 -32.41 19.42 15.99
C GLY A 9 -32.11 17.94 15.74
N LEU A 10 -33.15 17.11 15.56
CA LEU A 10 -33.02 15.67 15.30
C LEU A 10 -32.41 15.37 13.92
N THR A 11 -32.77 16.11 12.87
CA THR A 11 -32.16 15.92 11.54
C THR A 11 -30.70 16.37 11.49
N ALA A 12 -30.34 17.46 12.18
CA ALA A 12 -28.95 17.90 12.28
C ALA A 12 -28.09 16.88 13.04
N ALA A 13 -28.62 16.29 14.13
CA ALA A 13 -27.93 15.24 14.87
C ALA A 13 -27.76 13.94 14.04
N ALA A 14 -28.79 13.54 13.28
CA ALA A 14 -28.70 12.38 12.39
C ALA A 14 -27.64 12.57 11.29
N LEU A 15 -27.59 13.74 10.67
CA LEU A 15 -26.57 14.06 9.66
C LEU A 15 -25.15 14.09 10.24
N ALA A 16 -24.98 14.52 11.50
CA ALA A 16 -23.69 14.50 12.17
C ALA A 16 -23.19 13.07 12.47
N VAL A 17 -24.10 12.15 12.81
CA VAL A 17 -23.75 10.72 13.02
C VAL A 17 -23.40 10.05 11.68
N LEU A 18 -24.05 10.41 10.58
CA LEU A 18 -23.69 9.94 9.23
C LEU A 18 -22.39 10.56 8.68
N ALA A 19 -21.96 11.72 9.21
CA ALA A 19 -20.73 12.40 8.82
C ALA A 19 -19.53 12.07 9.72
N ALA A 20 -19.74 11.31 10.80
CA ALA A 20 -18.65 10.72 11.57
C ALA A 20 -17.99 9.64 10.71
N ALA A 21 -17.03 10.06 9.89
CA ALA A 21 -16.08 9.14 9.28
C ALA A 21 -15.51 8.23 10.38
N PRO A 22 -15.28 6.93 10.10
CA PRO A 22 -14.66 6.06 11.08
C PRO A 22 -13.40 6.76 11.59
N ALA A 23 -13.28 6.91 12.90
CA ALA A 23 -12.04 7.36 13.49
C ALA A 23 -10.99 6.37 13.00
N GLN A 24 -10.11 6.84 12.11
CA GLN A 24 -9.01 6.04 11.60
C GLN A 24 -8.17 5.72 12.83
N ALA A 25 -8.37 4.51 13.35
CA ALA A 25 -7.51 3.96 14.38
C ALA A 25 -6.07 4.00 13.85
N HIS A 26 -5.12 4.08 14.77
CA HIS A 26 -3.67 4.20 14.56
C HIS A 26 -3.04 3.02 13.79
N GLY A 27 -3.56 2.66 12.62
CA GLY A 27 -3.00 1.63 11.78
C GLY A 27 -1.68 2.12 11.22
N PHE A 28 -0.59 1.57 11.74
CA PHE A 28 0.73 1.70 11.14
C PHE A 28 0.70 1.06 9.75
N THR A 29 1.60 1.51 8.88
CA THR A 29 1.84 0.84 7.60
C THR A 29 2.89 -0.23 7.80
N SER A 30 2.67 -1.45 7.31
CA SER A 30 3.69 -2.49 7.36
C SER A 30 4.45 -2.60 6.04
N THR A 31 5.71 -3.03 6.11
CA THR A 31 6.48 -3.43 4.93
C THR A 31 6.86 -4.89 5.01
N VAL A 32 6.49 -5.67 4.00
CA VAL A 32 6.98 -7.03 3.80
C VAL A 32 8.12 -6.99 2.79
N TYR A 33 9.21 -7.70 3.06
CA TYR A 33 10.30 -7.90 2.10
C TYR A 33 10.26 -9.31 1.56
N VAL A 34 10.44 -9.46 0.26
CA VAL A 34 10.46 -10.79 -0.38
C VAL A 34 11.61 -10.86 -1.36
N ASP A 35 12.48 -11.85 -1.17
CA ASP A 35 13.45 -12.26 -2.19
C ASP A 35 12.90 -13.48 -2.93
N VAL A 36 12.89 -13.43 -4.26
CA VAL A 36 12.34 -14.49 -5.11
C VAL A 36 13.39 -14.95 -6.12
N THR A 37 13.60 -16.25 -6.22
CA THR A 37 14.48 -16.86 -7.23
C THR A 37 13.78 -18.05 -7.87
N ALA A 38 13.91 -18.24 -9.19
CA ALA A 38 13.43 -19.43 -9.88
C ALA A 38 14.59 -20.28 -10.41
N ASP A 39 14.51 -21.59 -10.18
CA ASP A 39 15.26 -22.62 -10.92
C ASP A 39 14.26 -23.58 -11.58
N ARG A 40 14.14 -23.49 -12.90
CA ARG A 40 13.24 -24.32 -13.73
C ARG A 40 11.79 -24.29 -13.24
N ASP A 41 11.33 -25.37 -12.61
CA ASP A 41 9.98 -25.62 -12.13
C ASP A 41 9.81 -25.34 -10.62
N ARG A 42 10.87 -24.85 -9.97
CA ARG A 42 10.87 -24.50 -8.56
C ARG A 42 11.16 -23.02 -8.36
N VAL A 43 10.30 -22.36 -7.59
CA VAL A 43 10.56 -21.01 -7.09
C VAL A 43 10.92 -21.10 -5.62
N ALA A 44 11.96 -20.40 -5.20
CA ALA A 44 12.31 -20.23 -3.79
C ALA A 44 12.04 -18.78 -3.40
N THR A 45 11.41 -18.58 -2.25
CA THR A 45 11.14 -17.27 -1.68
C THR A 45 11.63 -17.18 -0.25
N THR A 46 12.21 -16.04 0.10
CA THR A 46 12.47 -15.67 1.50
C THR A 46 11.61 -14.46 1.81
N LEU A 47 10.58 -14.66 2.64
CA LEU A 47 9.74 -13.57 3.12
C LEU A 47 10.27 -13.07 4.45
N GLN A 48 10.30 -11.76 4.66
CA GLN A 48 10.51 -11.14 5.95
C GLN A 48 9.25 -10.37 6.32
N LEU A 49 8.62 -10.77 7.41
CA LEU A 49 7.38 -10.17 7.91
C LEU A 49 7.61 -9.65 9.33
N GLU A 50 7.04 -8.50 9.67
CA GLU A 50 7.06 -7.98 11.04
C GLU A 50 6.50 -9.03 12.00
N TYR A 51 7.27 -9.33 13.05
CA TYR A 51 6.97 -10.46 13.93
C TYR A 51 5.65 -10.28 14.68
N ASP A 52 5.41 -9.08 15.21
CA ASP A 52 4.23 -8.74 15.98
C ASP A 52 2.95 -8.84 15.14
N LEU A 53 2.99 -8.40 13.90
CA LEU A 53 1.89 -8.59 12.95
C LEU A 53 1.74 -10.05 12.54
N LEU A 54 2.85 -10.76 12.30
CA LEU A 54 2.80 -12.15 11.84
C LEU A 54 2.07 -13.05 12.84
N PHE A 55 2.46 -13.05 14.12
CA PHE A 55 1.87 -13.99 15.06
C PHE A 55 0.41 -13.68 15.34
N VAL A 56 0.02 -12.39 15.41
CA VAL A 56 -1.37 -12.00 15.65
C VAL A 56 -2.24 -12.37 14.45
N SER A 57 -1.80 -11.99 13.24
CA SER A 57 -2.59 -12.22 12.02
C SER A 57 -2.72 -13.70 11.71
N ALA A 58 -1.65 -14.48 11.86
CA ALA A 58 -1.69 -15.93 11.64
C ALA A 58 -2.55 -16.63 12.71
N ALA A 59 -2.42 -16.25 13.99
CA ALA A 59 -3.24 -16.82 15.06
C ALA A 59 -4.72 -16.55 14.84
N ASP A 60 -5.10 -15.32 14.53
CA ASP A 60 -6.52 -14.95 14.38
C ASP A 60 -7.12 -15.55 13.10
N TYR A 61 -6.39 -15.52 11.98
CA TYR A 61 -6.87 -16.09 10.71
C TYR A 61 -7.01 -17.61 10.74
N MET A 62 -6.11 -18.31 11.44
CA MET A 62 -6.09 -19.78 11.53
C MET A 62 -6.73 -20.31 12.82
N ALA A 63 -7.23 -19.44 13.70
CA ALA A 63 -7.78 -19.77 15.01
C ALA A 63 -6.82 -20.54 15.94
N ASP A 64 -5.57 -20.10 16.02
CA ASP A 64 -4.50 -20.66 16.85
C ASP A 64 -4.16 -19.75 18.05
N ASP A 65 -5.06 -19.70 19.04
CA ASP A 65 -4.83 -18.93 20.28
C ASP A 65 -3.49 -19.27 21.00
N PRO A 66 -3.01 -20.54 21.01
CA PRO A 66 -1.68 -20.85 21.52
C PRO A 66 -0.54 -20.06 20.85
N LEU A 67 -0.56 -19.90 19.52
CA LEU A 67 0.40 -19.05 18.81
C LEU A 67 0.34 -17.61 19.32
N PHE A 68 -0.87 -17.04 19.45
CA PHE A 68 -1.02 -15.67 19.96
C PHE A 68 -0.35 -15.50 21.33
N ARG A 69 -0.62 -16.42 22.27
CA ARG A 69 -0.06 -16.35 23.64
C ARG A 69 1.45 -16.50 23.67
N ALA A 70 2.00 -17.46 22.92
CA ALA A 70 3.44 -17.67 22.84
C ALA A 70 4.13 -16.47 22.16
N GLY A 71 3.53 -15.97 21.07
CA GLY A 71 3.98 -14.84 20.30
C GLY A 71 4.09 -13.56 21.12
N ASP A 72 3.01 -13.21 21.81
CA ASP A 72 2.90 -12.03 22.68
C ASP A 72 3.86 -12.10 23.87
N ALA A 73 4.01 -13.26 24.50
CA ALA A 73 4.95 -13.46 25.60
C ALA A 73 6.40 -13.23 25.14
N ALA A 74 6.80 -13.79 24.00
CA ALA A 74 8.13 -13.62 23.42
C ALA A 74 8.38 -12.17 22.94
N LEU A 75 7.36 -11.50 22.41
CA LEU A 75 7.44 -10.08 22.04
C LEU A 75 7.77 -9.22 23.27
N LYS A 76 6.97 -9.35 24.34
CA LYS A 76 7.09 -8.59 25.60
C LYS A 76 8.41 -8.85 26.33
N ALA A 77 8.93 -10.07 26.24
CA ALA A 77 10.22 -10.42 26.82
C ALA A 77 11.41 -9.82 26.07
N GLY A 78 11.24 -9.36 24.82
CA GLY A 78 12.36 -8.89 24.01
C GLY A 78 13.29 -10.01 23.52
N ASP A 79 12.86 -11.28 23.60
CA ASP A 79 13.72 -12.45 23.39
C ASP A 79 13.62 -12.97 21.96
N THR A 80 14.65 -12.69 21.16
CA THR A 80 14.74 -13.13 19.76
C THR A 80 14.69 -14.65 19.59
N VAL A 81 15.24 -15.43 20.53
CA VAL A 81 15.21 -16.90 20.45
C VAL A 81 13.81 -17.41 20.75
N ALA A 82 13.15 -16.85 21.77
CA ALA A 82 11.77 -17.19 22.09
C ALA A 82 10.81 -16.80 20.95
N ARG A 83 11.07 -15.69 20.25
CA ARG A 83 10.29 -15.27 19.07
C ARG A 83 10.40 -16.30 17.95
N ALA A 84 11.61 -16.73 17.60
CA ALA A 84 11.81 -17.79 16.63
C ALA A 84 11.10 -19.09 17.06
N ALA A 85 11.22 -19.47 18.33
CA ALA A 85 10.58 -20.67 18.86
C ALA A 85 9.05 -20.61 18.72
N ALA A 86 8.42 -19.50 19.11
CA ALA A 86 6.96 -19.34 19.05
C ALA A 86 6.39 -19.56 17.64
N VAL A 87 7.02 -18.99 16.61
CA VAL A 87 6.56 -19.17 15.22
C VAL A 87 6.94 -20.52 14.62
N ASN A 88 8.03 -21.17 15.07
CA ASN A 88 8.40 -22.52 14.62
C ASN A 88 7.56 -23.62 15.28
N ASP A 89 7.14 -23.44 16.53
CA ASP A 89 6.25 -24.39 17.22
C ASP A 89 4.84 -24.40 16.60
N HIS A 90 4.47 -23.30 15.92
CA HIS A 90 3.19 -23.08 15.24
C HIS A 90 3.36 -22.91 13.73
N ARG A 91 4.34 -23.61 13.16
CA ARG A 91 4.78 -23.37 11.79
C ARG A 91 3.74 -23.66 10.73
N ASP A 92 2.90 -24.68 10.92
CA ASP A 92 1.81 -24.98 9.99
C ASP A 92 0.78 -23.85 9.93
N THR A 93 0.47 -23.24 11.07
CA THR A 93 -0.38 -22.05 11.19
C THR A 93 0.24 -20.87 10.43
N VAL A 94 1.53 -20.60 10.66
CA VAL A 94 2.24 -19.49 10.02
C VAL A 94 2.35 -19.70 8.50
N ILE A 95 2.73 -20.89 8.05
CA ILE A 95 2.81 -21.21 6.61
C ILE A 95 1.43 -21.18 5.97
N GLY A 96 0.38 -21.67 6.66
CA GLY A 96 -1.00 -21.61 6.19
C GLY A 96 -1.45 -20.17 5.92
N TYR A 97 -1.30 -19.29 6.91
CA TYR A 97 -1.59 -17.86 6.75
C TYR A 97 -0.82 -17.24 5.58
N VAL A 98 0.51 -17.46 5.53
CA VAL A 98 1.34 -16.84 4.49
C VAL A 98 1.01 -17.39 3.10
N SER A 99 0.79 -18.70 2.95
CA SER A 99 0.55 -19.30 1.63
C SER A 99 -0.86 -19.07 1.07
N GLU A 100 -1.84 -18.76 1.92
CA GLU A 100 -3.16 -18.28 1.47
C GLU A 100 -3.10 -16.83 0.97
N ARG A 101 -2.23 -16.00 1.57
CA ARG A 101 -2.17 -14.55 1.29
C ARG A 101 -1.04 -14.12 0.37
N PHE A 102 -0.02 -14.94 0.20
CA PHE A 102 1.07 -14.73 -0.73
C PHE A 102 1.11 -15.90 -1.70
N THR A 103 0.95 -15.64 -2.99
CA THR A 103 0.83 -16.70 -4.00
C THR A 103 1.82 -16.50 -5.14
N VAL A 104 2.30 -17.64 -5.64
CA VAL A 104 3.11 -17.73 -6.84
C VAL A 104 2.31 -18.50 -7.89
N THR A 105 2.27 -18.00 -9.11
CA THR A 105 1.69 -18.72 -10.24
C THR A 105 2.69 -18.84 -11.39
N ALA A 106 2.56 -19.90 -12.19
CA ALA A 106 3.33 -20.10 -13.41
C ALA A 106 2.37 -20.37 -14.58
N GLY A 107 2.43 -19.53 -15.62
CA GLY A 107 1.51 -19.62 -16.75
C GLY A 107 0.03 -19.51 -16.35
N GLY A 108 -0.28 -18.72 -15.31
CA GLY A 108 -1.62 -18.52 -14.78
C GLY A 108 -2.17 -19.65 -13.91
N ARG A 109 -1.34 -20.63 -13.54
CA ARG A 109 -1.72 -21.72 -12.61
C ARG A 109 -0.98 -21.58 -11.29
N ALA A 110 -1.66 -21.82 -10.18
CA ALA A 110 -1.08 -21.76 -8.85
C ALA A 110 0.07 -22.76 -8.69
N CYS A 111 1.16 -22.28 -8.08
CA CYS A 111 2.20 -23.14 -7.55
C CYS A 111 1.81 -23.57 -6.13
N THR A 112 2.26 -24.76 -5.71
CA THR A 112 2.00 -25.25 -4.36
C THR A 112 3.16 -24.88 -3.45
N ALA A 113 2.87 -24.15 -2.37
CA ALA A 113 3.84 -23.85 -1.32
C ALA A 113 4.29 -25.15 -0.65
N ALA A 114 5.58 -25.23 -0.38
CA ALA A 114 6.20 -26.27 0.42
C ALA A 114 7.22 -25.62 1.34
N ASP A 115 7.27 -26.15 2.55
CA ASP A 115 8.21 -25.71 3.56
C ASP A 115 9.67 -25.90 3.09
N ALA A 116 10.52 -24.88 3.34
CA ALA A 116 11.92 -24.84 2.92
C ALA A 116 12.93 -24.72 4.06
N GLY A 117 12.50 -24.59 5.32
CA GLY A 117 13.43 -24.47 6.45
C GLY A 117 12.93 -23.61 7.60
N ALA A 118 13.59 -23.73 8.75
CA ALA A 118 13.14 -23.09 9.99
C ALA A 118 12.98 -21.58 9.82
N ILE A 119 11.98 -21.01 10.51
CA ILE A 119 11.76 -19.57 10.57
C ILE A 119 12.84 -18.99 11.48
N THR A 120 13.56 -17.98 11.01
CA THR A 120 14.56 -17.28 11.83
C THR A 120 14.11 -15.85 12.11
N MET A 121 14.88 -15.12 12.91
CA MET A 121 14.62 -13.72 13.20
C MET A 121 15.69 -12.84 12.59
N ALA A 122 15.27 -11.71 12.03
CA ALA A 122 16.11 -10.61 11.58
C ALA A 122 15.57 -9.29 12.15
N GLU A 123 16.25 -8.20 11.85
CA GLU A 123 15.77 -6.86 12.16
C GLU A 123 15.76 -6.00 10.89
N GLN A 124 14.70 -5.20 10.74
CA GLN A 124 14.62 -4.13 9.75
C GLN A 124 14.37 -2.82 10.50
N GLU A 125 15.30 -1.88 10.40
CA GLU A 125 15.16 -0.56 11.04
C GLU A 125 14.88 -0.63 12.55
N GLY A 126 15.39 -1.68 13.23
CA GLY A 126 15.18 -1.93 14.65
C GLY A 126 13.87 -2.63 15.00
N VAL A 127 13.08 -3.04 14.01
CA VAL A 127 11.85 -3.82 14.17
C VAL A 127 12.17 -5.31 13.93
N PRO A 128 11.69 -6.24 14.79
CA PRO A 128 11.93 -7.67 14.62
C PRO A 128 11.10 -8.24 13.47
N TYR A 129 11.76 -8.96 12.56
CA TYR A 129 11.15 -9.61 11.41
C TYR A 129 11.35 -11.12 11.46
N ALA A 130 10.28 -11.89 11.25
CA ALA A 130 10.36 -13.32 11.01
C ALA A 130 10.78 -13.57 9.55
N VAL A 131 11.84 -14.35 9.37
CA VAL A 131 12.39 -14.73 8.07
C VAL A 131 11.90 -16.13 7.74
N LEU A 132 10.98 -16.21 6.79
CA LEU A 132 10.28 -17.42 6.38
C LEU A 132 10.75 -17.87 4.98
N PRO A 133 11.58 -18.92 4.89
CA PRO A 133 11.91 -19.53 3.61
C PRO A 133 10.77 -20.46 3.17
N LEU A 134 10.31 -20.30 1.93
CA LEU A 134 9.36 -21.19 1.27
C LEU A 134 9.90 -21.63 -0.10
N THR A 135 9.48 -22.82 -0.53
CA THR A 135 9.62 -23.27 -1.91
C THR A 135 8.25 -23.43 -2.54
N TRP A 136 8.17 -23.26 -3.85
CA TRP A 136 6.94 -23.36 -4.62
C TRP A 136 7.17 -24.33 -5.76
N ASN A 137 6.36 -25.38 -5.79
CA ASN A 137 6.35 -26.33 -6.89
C ASN A 137 5.40 -25.78 -7.96
N CYS A 138 5.97 -25.32 -9.05
CA CYS A 138 5.22 -24.71 -10.14
C CYS A 138 5.02 -25.71 -11.27
N PRO A 139 3.84 -25.74 -11.90
CA PRO A 139 3.67 -26.55 -13.08
C PRO A 139 4.47 -25.94 -14.24
N ALA A 140 4.97 -26.79 -15.15
CA ALA A 140 5.80 -26.31 -16.25
C ALA A 140 5.10 -25.24 -17.11
N GLY A 141 5.83 -24.18 -17.45
CA GLY A 141 5.49 -23.23 -18.51
C GLY A 141 5.20 -21.78 -18.06
N GLY A 142 5.28 -20.87 -19.03
CA GLY A 142 4.91 -19.46 -18.89
C GLY A 142 5.90 -18.62 -18.08
N GLY A 143 5.58 -17.33 -17.92
CA GLY A 143 6.23 -16.48 -16.93
C GLY A 143 5.57 -16.65 -15.55
N HIS A 144 6.31 -16.31 -14.51
CA HIS A 144 5.84 -16.33 -13.13
C HIS A 144 5.04 -15.06 -12.79
N ALA A 145 4.09 -15.19 -11.87
CA ALA A 145 3.46 -14.06 -11.22
C ALA A 145 3.52 -14.22 -9.70
N ILE A 146 3.73 -13.10 -9.02
CA ILE A 146 3.77 -12.99 -7.56
C ILE A 146 2.63 -12.07 -7.15
N ARG A 147 1.79 -12.56 -6.23
CA ARG A 147 0.71 -11.79 -5.64
C ARG A 147 0.86 -11.78 -4.12
N SER A 148 0.61 -10.63 -3.50
CA SER A 148 0.65 -10.45 -2.06
C SER A 148 -0.57 -9.70 -1.57
N GLU A 149 -1.25 -10.29 -0.59
CA GLU A 149 -2.33 -9.74 0.22
C GLU A 149 -2.06 -10.01 1.70
N LEU A 150 -0.78 -10.02 2.09
CA LEU A 150 -0.33 -10.16 3.48
C LEU A 150 -0.75 -8.92 4.29
N PHE A 151 -1.19 -9.15 5.53
CA PHE A 151 -1.66 -8.11 6.45
C PHE A 151 -2.67 -7.14 5.79
N PRO A 152 -3.80 -7.65 5.26
CA PRO A 152 -4.81 -6.80 4.65
C PRO A 152 -5.49 -5.90 5.68
N ASP A 153 -5.95 -4.74 5.23
CA ASP A 153 -6.56 -3.72 6.09
C ASP A 153 -7.82 -4.21 6.81
N ASP A 154 -8.50 -5.24 6.29
CA ASP A 154 -9.71 -5.84 6.89
C ASP A 154 -9.42 -6.68 8.13
N GLU A 155 -8.15 -7.02 8.40
CA GLU A 155 -7.70 -7.57 9.68
C GLU A 155 -7.67 -6.50 10.79
N GLY A 156 -7.58 -5.22 10.43
CA GLY A 156 -7.68 -4.10 11.37
C GLY A 156 -6.43 -3.83 12.22
N TYR A 157 -5.32 -4.55 12.03
CA TYR A 157 -4.05 -4.29 12.72
C TYR A 157 -3.20 -3.20 12.05
N VAL A 158 -3.30 -3.09 10.73
CA VAL A 158 -2.58 -2.11 9.90
C VAL A 158 -3.56 -1.35 9.02
N ARG A 159 -3.12 -0.17 8.55
CA ARG A 159 -3.92 0.63 7.61
C ARG A 159 -3.62 0.28 6.15
N ASP A 160 -2.37 -0.10 5.88
CA ASP A 160 -1.88 -0.40 4.55
C ASP A 160 -0.63 -1.30 4.68
N THR A 161 -0.47 -2.25 3.75
CA THR A 161 0.74 -3.09 3.66
C THR A 161 1.40 -2.94 2.30
N THR A 162 2.72 -2.76 2.33
CA THR A 162 3.56 -2.69 1.14
C THR A 162 4.44 -3.92 1.06
N THR A 163 4.39 -4.68 -0.04
CA THR A 163 5.32 -5.80 -0.27
C THR A 163 6.40 -5.39 -1.28
N ARG A 164 7.65 -5.32 -0.84
CA ARG A 164 8.83 -5.08 -1.69
C ARG A 164 9.39 -6.42 -2.16
N VAL A 165 9.24 -6.71 -3.45
CA VAL A 165 9.70 -7.97 -4.05
C VAL A 165 10.99 -7.69 -4.82
N THR A 166 12.09 -8.28 -4.40
CA THR A 166 13.32 -8.41 -5.20
C THR A 166 13.30 -9.76 -5.87
N TYR A 167 13.51 -9.82 -7.19
CA TYR A 167 13.34 -11.07 -7.92
C TYR A 167 14.46 -11.34 -8.90
N THR A 168 14.72 -12.64 -9.09
CA THR A 168 15.38 -13.22 -10.26
C THR A 168 14.47 -14.32 -10.80
N LEU A 169 13.62 -13.96 -11.76
CA LEU A 169 12.57 -14.81 -12.33
C LEU A 169 12.66 -14.78 -13.85
N ASP A 170 12.53 -15.95 -14.49
CA ASP A 170 12.47 -16.07 -15.95
C ASP A 170 13.64 -15.38 -16.70
N GLY A 171 14.84 -15.50 -16.14
CA GLY A 171 16.06 -14.88 -16.68
C GLY A 171 16.12 -13.36 -16.51
N ARG A 172 15.25 -12.76 -15.69
CA ARG A 172 15.20 -11.32 -15.43
C ARG A 172 15.37 -11.04 -13.94
N GLY A 173 16.17 -10.03 -13.63
CA GLY A 173 16.35 -9.51 -12.28
C GLY A 173 15.72 -8.12 -12.11
N GLY A 174 15.18 -7.83 -10.93
CA GLY A 174 14.65 -6.50 -10.62
C GLY A 174 14.02 -6.39 -9.24
N SER A 175 13.34 -5.27 -9.01
CA SER A 175 12.49 -5.06 -7.83
C SER A 175 11.17 -4.43 -8.23
N VAL A 176 10.11 -4.78 -7.51
CA VAL A 176 8.76 -4.24 -7.66
C VAL A 176 8.12 -4.07 -6.30
N VAL A 177 7.20 -3.12 -6.21
CA VAL A 177 6.40 -2.88 -5.02
C VAL A 177 4.97 -3.29 -5.30
N LEU A 178 4.42 -4.17 -4.46
CA LEU A 178 3.01 -4.56 -4.46
C LEU A 178 2.29 -3.85 -3.32
N THR A 179 1.06 -3.44 -3.57
CA THR A 179 0.18 -2.78 -2.60
C THR A 179 -1.23 -3.33 -2.73
N GLY A 180 -2.15 -3.02 -1.81
CA GLY A 180 -3.56 -3.41 -1.96
C GLY A 180 -4.20 -2.96 -3.29
N ALA A 181 -3.78 -1.81 -3.82
CA ALA A 181 -4.25 -1.30 -5.12
C ALA A 181 -3.58 -1.96 -6.34
N ALA A 182 -2.40 -2.57 -6.16
CA ALA A 182 -1.66 -3.28 -7.19
C ALA A 182 -0.98 -4.51 -6.59
N PRO A 183 -1.76 -5.56 -6.25
CA PRO A 183 -1.29 -6.66 -5.41
C PRO A 183 -0.48 -7.71 -6.19
N GLU A 184 -0.30 -7.55 -7.50
CA GLU A 184 0.31 -8.56 -8.36
C GLU A 184 1.32 -7.98 -9.35
N PHE A 185 2.41 -8.72 -9.53
CA PHE A 185 3.39 -8.52 -10.58
C PHE A 185 3.60 -9.82 -11.37
N SER A 186 3.82 -9.73 -12.69
CA SER A 186 4.19 -10.88 -13.51
C SER A 186 5.28 -10.54 -14.52
N THR A 187 6.18 -11.49 -14.73
CA THR A 187 7.21 -11.46 -15.79
C THR A 187 6.67 -11.86 -17.16
N GLY A 188 5.54 -12.58 -17.18
CA GLY A 188 4.90 -13.14 -18.37
C GLY A 188 3.95 -12.17 -19.10
N THR A 189 3.37 -11.20 -18.38
CA THR A 189 2.58 -10.13 -18.99
C THR A 189 3.46 -8.95 -19.37
N ARG A 190 3.29 -8.45 -20.60
CA ARG A 190 3.88 -7.18 -21.04
C ARG A 190 3.19 -6.04 -20.27
N TRP A 191 3.95 -5.10 -19.71
CA TRP A 191 3.47 -4.05 -18.79
C TRP A 191 2.28 -3.21 -19.32
N TRP A 192 2.15 -3.06 -20.64
CA TRP A 192 1.02 -2.34 -21.27
C TRP A 192 -0.28 -3.14 -21.36
N ARG A 193 -0.32 -4.40 -20.90
CA ARG A 193 -1.56 -5.20 -20.78
C ARG A 193 -2.03 -5.28 -19.33
N ASN A 194 -1.38 -4.56 -18.41
CA ASN A 194 -1.78 -4.52 -17.01
C ASN A 194 -3.01 -3.59 -16.85
N PRO A 195 -4.18 -4.09 -16.40
CA PRO A 195 -5.39 -3.28 -16.25
C PRO A 195 -5.20 -2.08 -15.31
N TRP A 196 -4.30 -2.18 -14.33
CA TRP A 196 -4.01 -1.08 -13.39
C TRP A 196 -3.31 0.10 -14.05
N VAL A 197 -2.46 -0.15 -15.06
CA VAL A 197 -1.81 0.91 -15.86
C VAL A 197 -2.86 1.69 -16.64
N HIS A 198 -3.85 1.00 -17.20
CA HIS A 198 -4.95 1.64 -17.92
C HIS A 198 -5.86 2.44 -16.99
N ALA A 199 -6.15 1.92 -15.79
CA ALA A 199 -6.94 2.64 -14.79
C ALA A 199 -6.25 3.95 -14.34
N GLY A 200 -4.94 3.90 -14.07
CA GLY A 200 -4.15 5.09 -13.73
C GLY A 200 -4.11 6.14 -14.84
N LEU A 201 -3.90 5.74 -16.09
CA LEU A 201 -3.91 6.65 -17.25
C LEU A 201 -5.28 7.29 -17.46
N LEU A 202 -6.36 6.54 -17.25
CA LEU A 202 -7.73 7.06 -17.37
C LEU A 202 -8.00 8.13 -16.29
N ALA A 203 -7.59 7.89 -15.04
CA ALA A 203 -7.75 8.85 -13.95
C ALA A 203 -7.02 10.18 -14.23
N VAL A 204 -5.78 10.12 -14.74
CA VAL A 204 -5.02 11.32 -15.15
C VAL A 204 -5.71 12.07 -16.29
N ALA A 205 -6.22 11.35 -17.30
CA ALA A 205 -6.95 11.95 -18.41
C ALA A 205 -8.24 12.65 -17.96
N VAL A 206 -9.02 12.02 -17.08
CA VAL A 206 -10.23 12.62 -16.50
C VAL A 206 -9.89 13.88 -15.68
N ALA A 207 -8.84 13.83 -14.85
CA ALA A 207 -8.39 15.00 -14.08
C ALA A 207 -7.99 16.17 -14.99
N LEU A 208 -7.27 15.90 -16.09
CA LEU A 208 -6.91 16.92 -17.09
C LEU A 208 -8.14 17.53 -17.77
N VAL A 209 -9.12 16.72 -18.16
CA VAL A 209 -10.37 17.21 -18.76
C VAL A 209 -11.14 18.09 -17.78
N LEU A 210 -11.28 17.68 -16.53
CA LEU A 210 -11.94 18.48 -15.48
C LEU A 210 -11.20 19.80 -15.23
N LEU A 211 -9.87 19.80 -15.27
CA LEU A 211 -9.05 21.00 -15.10
C LEU A 211 -9.21 21.99 -16.27
N VAL A 212 -9.30 21.48 -17.51
CA VAL A 212 -9.58 22.29 -18.71
C VAL A 212 -11.00 22.87 -18.66
N LEU A 213 -12.00 22.07 -18.28
CA LEU A 213 -13.39 22.54 -18.16
C LEU A 213 -13.52 23.61 -17.06
N ARG A 214 -12.84 23.46 -15.92
CA ARG A 214 -12.81 24.45 -14.84
C ARG A 214 -12.16 25.77 -15.26
N ARG A 215 -11.10 25.73 -16.07
CA ARG A 215 -10.47 26.94 -16.66
C ARG A 215 -11.36 27.62 -17.70
N ARG A 216 -12.21 26.88 -18.41
CA ARG A 216 -13.15 27.44 -19.40
C ARG A 216 -14.43 28.00 -18.76
N GLY A 217 -14.81 27.53 -17.58
CA GLY A 217 -15.96 28.05 -16.81
C GLY A 217 -15.72 29.40 -16.13
N THR A 218 -14.47 29.85 -16.02
CA THR A 218 -14.12 31.18 -15.51
C THR A 218 -13.95 32.18 -16.67
N SER A 219 -15.03 32.47 -17.40
CA SER A 219 -15.10 33.70 -18.19
C SER A 219 -15.57 34.84 -17.28
N PRO A 220 -14.78 35.91 -17.08
CA PRO A 220 -15.26 37.09 -16.37
C PRO A 220 -16.29 37.80 -17.24
N ALA A 221 -17.57 37.71 -16.86
CA ALA A 221 -18.59 38.59 -17.38
C ALA A 221 -18.26 40.01 -16.91
N SER A 222 -17.83 40.82 -17.87
CA SER A 222 -17.81 42.28 -17.94
C SER A 222 -18.43 43.05 -16.76
N GLN A 223 -17.56 43.79 -16.08
CA GLN A 223 -17.89 45.04 -15.41
C GLN A 223 -18.55 45.99 -16.42
N THR A 224 -19.77 46.46 -16.13
CA THR A 224 -20.34 47.67 -16.73
C THR A 224 -20.31 48.80 -15.71
N ALA A 225 -19.41 49.75 -15.98
CA ALA A 225 -19.49 51.20 -15.79
C ALA A 225 -20.26 51.79 -14.59
N SER A 226 -19.53 52.51 -13.73
CA SER A 226 -20.02 53.75 -13.11
C SER A 226 -18.89 54.77 -13.08
N SER A 227 -19.16 55.91 -13.69
CA SER A 227 -18.29 57.06 -13.90
C SER A 227 -18.28 58.00 -12.70
N SER A 228 -17.13 58.51 -12.28
CA SER A 228 -17.01 59.92 -11.86
C SER A 228 -15.56 60.43 -11.91
N TRP A 229 -15.43 61.52 -12.66
CA TRP A 229 -14.46 62.62 -12.62
C TRP A 229 -13.48 62.69 -11.44
N VAL A 230 -12.20 63.05 -11.73
CA VAL A 230 -11.65 64.40 -11.49
C VAL A 230 -10.17 64.47 -11.95
N ARG A 231 -9.84 65.64 -12.53
CA ARG A 231 -8.54 66.13 -13.03
C ARG A 231 -7.42 66.10 -12.00
N HIS A 232 -6.16 65.94 -12.44
CA HIS A 232 -5.13 66.99 -12.47
C HIS A 232 -3.78 66.38 -12.92
N ARG A 233 -3.09 67.00 -13.91
CA ARG A 233 -1.74 67.63 -13.81
C ARG A 233 -0.69 66.75 -13.08
N SER A 234 0.53 66.54 -13.56
CA SER A 234 1.38 67.26 -14.52
C SER A 234 2.76 66.58 -14.52
N ALA A 235 3.56 66.91 -15.53
CA ALA A 235 5.02 66.91 -15.56
C ALA A 235 5.79 65.61 -15.90
N ARG A 236 6.49 65.72 -17.04
CA ARG A 236 7.72 65.08 -17.54
C ARG A 236 8.88 65.08 -16.49
N PRO A 237 10.13 64.71 -16.86
CA PRO A 237 10.67 63.53 -17.57
C PRO A 237 11.95 62.94 -16.88
N GLY A 238 12.51 61.90 -17.48
CA GLY A 238 13.91 61.47 -17.27
C GLY A 238 14.02 60.24 -16.38
N SER A 239 15.00 59.34 -16.51
CA SER A 239 16.13 59.17 -17.42
C SER A 239 16.96 58.04 -16.80
N ARG A 240 17.52 57.13 -17.62
CA ARG A 240 18.64 56.21 -17.28
C ARG A 240 18.35 55.20 -16.15
N ALA A 241 19.01 54.06 -15.98
CA ALA A 241 19.92 53.23 -16.75
C ALA A 241 20.16 51.97 -15.87
N VAL A 242 20.45 50.83 -16.52
CA VAL A 242 21.57 49.93 -16.16
C VAL A 242 21.44 48.89 -15.01
N HIS A 243 22.08 47.73 -15.30
CA HIS A 243 22.61 46.61 -14.51
C HIS A 243 21.77 45.34 -14.23
N ASP A 244 22.11 44.28 -14.98
CA ASP A 244 22.78 43.02 -14.56
C ASP A 244 22.49 42.39 -13.19
N VAL A 245 22.26 41.07 -13.20
CA VAL A 245 23.09 39.98 -12.59
C VAL A 245 22.25 38.69 -12.44
N PRO A 246 22.79 37.49 -12.71
CA PRO A 246 22.07 36.20 -12.59
C PRO A 246 22.33 35.51 -11.23
N PRO A 247 21.66 34.38 -10.93
CA PRO A 247 22.18 33.43 -9.96
C PRO A 247 22.54 32.08 -10.58
N SER A 248 23.43 31.42 -9.83
CA SER A 248 24.06 30.10 -9.98
C SER A 248 23.10 28.94 -9.77
#